data_AF-R1BLP2-F1
#
_entry.id   AF-R1BLP2-F1
#
_cell.length_a   1.000
_cell.length_b   1.000
_cell.length_c   1.000
_cell.angle_alpha   90.00
_cell.angle_beta   90.00
_cell.angle_gamma   90.00
#
_symmetry.space_group_name_H-M   'P 1'
#
loop_
_entity.id
_entity.type
_entity.pdbx_description
1 polymer ?
#
loop_
_entity_poly.entity_id
_entity_poly.type
_entity_poly.pdbx_seq_one_letter_code
_entity_poly.pdbx_strand_id
1 'polypeptide(L)'
;MQREETEEERRARRLAKKAAKEARKAETVAGYSNSTNPFNDPNLNEQFVWGKKQTRDGTTEQEARATAKRRRHEVAAELQKVKESREKGEREREAWEAEKRQLDKEREQMAFADNQRREDEFQLQQERSRAGFSLLQKTTPPPP
;
A
#
# COMPACT_ATOMS: atom_id res chain seq x y z
N MET A 1 2.58 32.78 7.84
CA MET A 1 2.70 31.55 8.65
C MET A 1 1.46 30.69 8.39
N GLN A 2 1.61 29.58 7.67
CA GLN A 2 0.55 28.57 7.57
C GLN A 2 0.54 27.82 8.89
N ARG A 3 -0.60 27.78 9.59
CA ARG A 3 -0.74 26.89 10.77
C ARG A 3 -0.64 25.46 10.26
N GLU A 4 0.24 24.67 10.85
CA GLU A 4 0.30 23.24 10.57
C GLU A 4 -0.98 22.61 11.12
N GLU A 5 -1.94 22.37 10.21
CA GLU A 5 -3.18 21.65 10.51
C GLU A 5 -2.79 20.29 11.10
N THR A 6 -3.23 20.05 12.33
CA THR A 6 -3.01 18.77 13.01
C THR A 6 -3.64 17.62 12.22
N GLU A 7 -3.13 16.40 12.37
CA GLU A 7 -3.71 15.25 11.66
C GLU A 7 -5.19 15.04 11.98
N GLU A 8 -5.60 15.39 13.20
CA GLU A 8 -7.00 15.33 13.64
C GLU A 8 -7.87 16.38 12.94
N GLU A 9 -7.44 17.64 12.85
CA GLU A 9 -8.15 18.66 12.07
C GLU A 9 -8.28 18.28 10.60
N ARG A 10 -7.22 17.71 10.00
CA ARG A 10 -7.25 17.26 8.61
C ARG A 10 -8.25 16.14 8.38
N ARG A 11 -8.35 15.19 9.33
CA ARG A 11 -9.36 14.11 9.29
C ARG A 11 -10.77 14.69 9.47
N ALA A 12 -10.98 15.57 10.43
CA ALA A 12 -12.26 16.23 10.67
C ALA A 12 -12.73 17.02 9.44
N ARG A 13 -11.83 17.79 8.80
CA ARG A 13 -12.12 18.54 7.57
C ARG A 13 -12.50 17.60 6.42
N ARG A 14 -11.79 16.49 6.24
CA ARG A 14 -12.13 15.48 5.23
C ARG A 14 -13.49 14.84 5.50
N LEU A 15 -13.79 14.54 6.75
CA LEU A 15 -15.07 13.96 7.16
C LEU A 15 -16.21 14.95 6.89
N ALA A 16 -16.05 16.22 7.27
CA ALA A 16 -17.03 17.28 7.03
C ALA A 16 -17.25 17.52 5.52
N LYS A 17 -16.18 17.58 4.74
CA LYS A 17 -16.26 17.72 3.28
C LYS A 17 -16.95 16.52 2.62
N LYS A 18 -16.70 15.30 3.12
CA LYS A 18 -17.39 14.09 2.65
C LYS A 18 -18.88 14.13 2.99
N ALA A 19 -19.23 14.49 4.23
CA ALA A 19 -20.62 14.61 4.67
C ALA A 19 -21.38 15.67 3.86
N ALA A 20 -20.79 16.85 3.63
CA ALA A 20 -21.39 17.89 2.81
C ALA A 20 -21.60 17.45 1.35
N LYS A 21 -20.65 16.70 0.79
CA LYS A 21 -20.78 16.13 -0.56
C LYS A 21 -21.88 15.07 -0.63
N GLU A 22 -22.03 14.24 0.39
CA GLU A 22 -23.11 13.25 0.47
C GLU A 22 -24.48 13.90 0.67
N ALA A 23 -24.59 14.93 1.53
CA ALA A 23 -25.82 15.70 1.71
C ALA A 23 -26.28 16.33 0.39
N ARG A 24 -25.37 16.98 -0.34
CA ARG A 24 -25.67 17.55 -1.66
C ARG A 24 -26.11 16.50 -2.69
N LYS A 25 -25.56 15.28 -2.62
CA LYS A 25 -26.00 14.17 -3.48
C LYS A 25 -27.37 13.62 -3.10
N ALA A 26 -27.75 13.69 -1.83
CA ALA A 26 -29.06 13.25 -1.36
C ALA A 26 -30.17 14.24 -1.73
N GLU A 27 -29.84 15.50 -1.96
CA GLU A 27 -30.79 16.55 -2.32
C GLU A 27 -31.20 16.55 -3.80
N THR A 28 -30.36 15.99 -4.68
CA THR A 28 -30.62 15.94 -6.12
C THR A 28 -30.38 14.56 -6.70
N VAL A 29 -31.36 14.04 -7.43
CA VAL A 29 -31.25 12.81 -8.21
C VAL A 29 -31.17 13.18 -9.69
N ALA A 30 -30.11 12.75 -10.36
CA ALA A 30 -29.87 13.04 -11.78
C ALA A 30 -29.93 14.54 -12.16
N GLY A 31 -29.61 15.43 -11.21
CA GLY A 31 -29.61 16.88 -11.42
C GLY A 31 -30.94 17.57 -11.11
N TYR A 32 -31.97 16.84 -10.71
CA TYR A 32 -33.26 17.38 -10.31
C TYR A 32 -33.43 17.26 -8.79
N SER A 33 -33.98 18.29 -8.17
CA SER A 33 -34.50 18.22 -6.79
C SER A 33 -35.99 17.89 -6.82
N ASN A 34 -36.56 17.60 -5.65
CA ASN A 34 -38.02 17.43 -5.48
C ASN A 34 -38.84 18.63 -5.99
N SER A 35 -38.28 19.85 -6.00
CA SER A 35 -38.96 21.07 -6.44
C SER A 35 -38.75 21.42 -7.92
N THR A 36 -37.71 20.88 -8.56
CA THR A 36 -37.38 21.17 -9.97
C THR A 36 -37.57 19.96 -10.87
N ASN A 37 -38.37 18.98 -10.45
CA ASN A 37 -38.61 17.75 -11.19
C ASN A 37 -39.60 17.97 -12.36
N PRO A 38 -39.20 17.72 -13.62
CA PRO A 38 -40.06 17.93 -14.79
C PRO A 38 -41.25 16.95 -14.89
N PHE A 39 -41.23 15.86 -14.12
CA PHE A 39 -42.29 14.84 -14.12
C PHE A 39 -43.33 15.04 -13.00
N ASN A 40 -43.28 16.17 -12.31
CA ASN A 40 -44.23 16.54 -11.26
C ASN A 40 -44.31 15.48 -10.12
N ASP A 41 -43.21 14.78 -9.87
CA ASP A 41 -43.06 13.85 -8.74
C ASP A 41 -42.36 14.58 -7.57
N PRO A 42 -43.08 14.84 -6.45
CA PRO A 42 -42.56 15.58 -5.30
C PRO A 42 -41.64 14.75 -4.41
N ASN A 43 -41.54 13.43 -4.63
CA ASN A 43 -40.85 12.49 -3.75
C ASN A 43 -39.60 11.88 -4.40
N LEU A 44 -39.01 12.57 -5.39
CA LEU A 44 -37.87 12.08 -6.17
C LEU A 44 -36.67 11.61 -5.33
N ASN A 45 -36.43 12.27 -4.19
CA ASN A 45 -35.34 11.96 -3.27
C ASN A 45 -35.65 10.79 -2.30
N GLU A 46 -36.89 10.31 -2.24
CA GLU A 46 -37.28 9.21 -1.37
C GLU A 46 -36.87 7.85 -1.94
N GLN A 47 -36.66 6.86 -1.06
CA GLN A 47 -36.35 5.51 -1.52
C GLN A 47 -37.60 4.84 -2.10
N PHE A 48 -37.49 4.33 -3.32
CA PHE A 48 -38.58 3.57 -3.94
C PHE A 48 -38.94 2.32 -3.13
N VAL A 49 -40.24 2.15 -2.86
CA VAL A 49 -40.79 0.97 -2.20
C VAL A 49 -41.66 0.18 -3.17
N TRP A 50 -41.31 -1.09 -3.39
CA TRP A 50 -42.14 -1.98 -4.20
C TRP A 50 -43.28 -2.58 -3.34
N GLY A 51 -44.36 -1.82 -3.17
CA GLY A 51 -45.50 -2.22 -2.34
C GLY A 51 -46.07 -3.60 -2.72
N LYS A 52 -46.29 -3.87 -4.02
CA LYS A 52 -46.78 -5.18 -4.50
C LYS A 52 -45.86 -6.34 -4.10
N LYS A 53 -44.54 -6.13 -4.08
CA LYS A 53 -43.58 -7.15 -3.61
C LYS A 53 -43.65 -7.33 -2.10
N GLN A 54 -43.77 -6.25 -1.32
CA GLN A 54 -43.97 -6.36 0.13
C GLN A 54 -45.24 -7.14 0.48
N THR A 55 -46.35 -6.88 -0.21
CA THR A 55 -47.60 -7.64 -0.02
C THR A 55 -47.45 -9.10 -0.40
N ARG A 56 -46.76 -9.40 -1.51
CA ARG A 56 -46.51 -10.78 -1.96
C ARG A 56 -45.60 -11.55 -0.99
N ASP A 57 -44.52 -10.91 -0.55
CA ASP A 57 -43.51 -11.52 0.30
C ASP A 57 -43.90 -11.43 1.80
N GLY A 58 -45.06 -10.84 2.13
CA GLY A 58 -45.54 -10.66 3.50
C GLY A 58 -44.62 -9.85 4.41
N THR A 59 -43.70 -9.06 3.83
CA THR A 59 -42.64 -8.39 4.59
C THR A 59 -43.00 -6.94 4.86
N THR A 60 -42.90 -6.54 6.12
CA THR A 60 -43.10 -5.16 6.53
C THR A 60 -41.89 -4.32 6.13
N GLU A 61 -42.08 -3.02 5.88
CA GLU A 61 -40.98 -2.09 5.59
C GLU A 61 -39.87 -2.14 6.66
N GLN A 62 -40.25 -2.28 7.93
CA GLN A 62 -39.32 -2.43 9.05
C GLN A 62 -38.43 -3.68 8.91
N GLU A 63 -39.00 -4.81 8.47
CA GLU A 63 -38.28 -6.08 8.30
C GLU A 63 -37.35 -6.02 7.08
N ALA A 64 -37.80 -5.41 5.99
CA ALA A 64 -36.97 -5.17 4.81
C ALA A 64 -35.76 -4.28 5.16
N ARG A 65 -35.99 -3.22 5.94
CA ARG A 65 -34.93 -2.32 6.42
C ARG A 65 -33.98 -3.02 7.39
N ALA A 66 -34.49 -3.85 8.29
CA ALA A 66 -33.68 -4.64 9.21
C ALA A 66 -32.78 -5.65 8.46
N THR A 67 -33.34 -6.34 7.47
CA THR A 67 -32.59 -7.29 6.62
C THR A 67 -31.52 -6.57 5.81
N ALA A 68 -31.84 -5.44 5.19
CA ALA A 68 -30.87 -4.62 4.48
C ALA A 68 -29.75 -4.12 5.40
N LYS A 69 -30.08 -3.73 6.64
CA LYS A 69 -29.10 -3.33 7.65
C LYS A 69 -28.18 -4.50 8.02
N ARG A 70 -28.73 -5.69 8.30
CA ARG A 70 -27.94 -6.91 8.60
C ARG A 70 -26.97 -7.24 7.46
N ARG A 71 -27.46 -7.27 6.22
CA ARG A 71 -26.62 -7.51 5.04
C ARG A 71 -25.50 -6.49 4.90
N ARG A 72 -25.76 -5.20 5.17
CA ARG A 72 -24.71 -4.16 5.16
C ARG A 72 -23.65 -4.41 6.23
N HIS A 73 -24.04 -4.86 7.43
CA HIS A 73 -23.10 -5.21 8.49
C HIS A 73 -22.26 -6.44 8.14
N GLU A 74 -22.87 -7.49 7.58
CA GLU A 74 -22.17 -8.70 7.12
C GLU A 74 -21.13 -8.36 6.05
N VAL A 75 -21.52 -7.61 5.02
CA VAL A 75 -20.61 -7.17 3.96
C VAL A 75 -19.47 -6.32 4.52
N ALA A 76 -19.75 -5.43 5.49
CA ALA A 76 -18.72 -4.62 6.13
C ALA A 76 -17.72 -5.48 6.92
N ALA A 77 -18.19 -6.50 7.65
CA ALA A 77 -17.35 -7.42 8.40
C ALA A 77 -16.47 -8.28 7.47
N GLU A 78 -17.02 -8.77 6.36
CA GLU A 78 -16.24 -9.49 5.34
C GLU A 78 -15.15 -8.60 4.74
N LEU A 79 -15.47 -7.34 4.45
CA LEU A 79 -14.51 -6.36 3.93
C LEU A 79 -13.37 -6.10 4.93
N GLN A 80 -13.69 -6.02 6.22
CA GLN A 80 -12.68 -5.87 7.28
C GLN A 80 -11.75 -7.08 7.34
N LYS A 81 -12.31 -8.30 7.33
CA LYS A 81 -11.52 -9.53 7.33
C LYS A 81 -10.59 -9.63 6.13
N VAL A 82 -11.06 -9.25 4.94
CA VAL A 82 -10.22 -9.21 3.72
C VAL A 82 -9.11 -8.17 3.86
N LYS A 83 -9.41 -7.01 4.42
CA LYS A 83 -8.41 -5.96 4.64
C LYS A 83 -7.32 -6.43 5.62
N GLU A 84 -7.69 -7.02 6.74
CA GLU A 84 -6.76 -7.58 7.73
C GLU A 84 -5.89 -8.69 7.12
N SER A 85 -6.49 -9.57 6.32
CA SER A 85 -5.76 -10.63 5.63
C SER A 85 -4.72 -10.07 4.65
N ARG A 86 -5.06 -9.00 3.93
CA ARG A 86 -4.12 -8.32 3.02
C ARG A 86 -2.99 -7.65 3.79
N GLU A 87 -3.31 -6.91 4.85
CA GLU A 87 -2.33 -6.22 5.68
C GLU A 87 -1.36 -7.22 6.34
N LYS A 88 -1.87 -8.35 6.85
CA LYS A 88 -1.03 -9.42 7.38
C LYS A 88 -0.10 -10.00 6.30
N GLY A 89 -0.63 -10.29 5.13
CA GLY A 89 0.17 -10.83 4.02
C GLY A 89 1.22 -9.85 3.50
N GLU A 90 0.93 -8.55 3.50
CA GLU A 90 1.92 -7.51 3.16
C GLU A 90 3.02 -7.42 4.20
N ARG A 91 2.68 -7.41 5.51
CA ARG A 91 3.68 -7.42 6.58
C ARG A 91 4.57 -8.65 6.56
N GLU A 92 4.00 -9.83 6.30
CA GLU A 92 4.76 -11.08 6.22
C GLU A 92 5.72 -11.08 5.02
N ARG A 93 5.25 -10.61 3.85
CA ARG A 93 6.11 -10.44 2.68
C ARG A 93 7.22 -9.43 2.92
N GLU A 94 6.91 -8.29 3.53
CA GLU A 94 7.89 -7.25 3.86
C GLU A 94 8.96 -7.78 4.84
N ALA A 95 8.55 -8.55 5.85
CA ALA A 95 9.47 -9.20 6.78
C ALA A 95 10.38 -10.22 6.06
N TRP A 96 9.81 -11.06 5.20
CA TRP A 96 10.57 -12.02 4.41
C TRP A 96 11.55 -11.35 3.43
N GLU A 97 11.13 -10.30 2.73
CA GLU A 97 11.99 -9.53 1.84
C GLU A 97 13.11 -8.83 2.61
N ALA A 98 12.83 -8.31 3.81
CA ALA A 98 13.83 -7.70 4.67
C ALA A 98 14.89 -8.71 5.13
N GLU A 99 14.47 -9.91 5.57
CA GLU A 99 15.37 -10.99 5.97
C GLU A 99 16.24 -11.44 4.79
N LYS A 100 15.63 -11.69 3.63
CA LYS A 100 16.36 -12.04 2.40
C LYS A 100 17.40 -10.99 2.04
N ARG A 101 17.06 -9.71 2.16
CA ARG A 101 17.99 -8.61 1.89
C ARG A 101 19.16 -8.56 2.87
N GLN A 102 18.97 -8.94 4.13
CA GLN A 102 20.09 -9.04 5.07
C GLN A 102 20.99 -10.22 4.72
N LEU A 103 20.41 -11.38 4.39
CA LEU A 103 21.17 -12.54 3.97
C LEU A 103 22.00 -12.28 2.71
N ASP A 104 21.42 -11.60 1.72
CA ASP A 104 22.13 -11.22 0.49
C ASP A 104 23.31 -10.27 0.80
N LYS A 105 23.12 -9.29 1.69
CA LYS A 105 24.20 -8.41 2.15
C LYS A 105 25.31 -9.16 2.86
N GLU A 106 24.98 -10.07 3.77
CA GLU A 106 25.96 -10.90 4.48
C GLU A 106 26.75 -11.77 3.49
N ARG A 107 26.07 -12.35 2.51
CA ARG A 107 26.69 -13.13 1.44
C ARG A 107 27.64 -12.28 0.59
N GLU A 108 27.23 -11.07 0.20
CA GLU A 108 28.08 -10.12 -0.53
C GLU A 108 29.30 -9.70 0.29
N GLN A 109 29.13 -9.43 1.59
CA GLN A 109 30.25 -9.09 2.49
C GLN A 109 31.26 -10.24 2.61
N MET A 110 30.78 -11.48 2.77
CA MET A 110 31.65 -12.65 2.82
C MET A 110 32.40 -12.85 1.49
N ALA A 111 31.72 -12.71 0.35
CA ALA A 111 32.35 -12.82 -0.97
C ALA A 111 33.39 -11.72 -1.19
N PHE A 112 33.09 -10.48 -0.76
CA PHE A 112 34.02 -9.37 -0.84
C PHE A 112 35.27 -9.60 0.02
N ALA A 113 35.10 -10.09 1.26
CA ALA A 113 36.22 -10.40 2.14
C ALA A 113 37.12 -11.52 1.58
N ASP A 114 36.53 -12.56 0.98
CA ASP A 114 37.30 -13.62 0.31
C ASP A 114 38.06 -13.07 -0.92
N ASN A 115 37.41 -12.22 -1.71
CA ASN A 115 38.05 -11.57 -2.84
C ASN A 115 39.23 -10.68 -2.42
N GLN A 116 39.08 -9.89 -1.36
CA GLN A 116 40.17 -9.07 -0.81
C GLN A 116 41.37 -9.91 -0.40
N ARG A 117 41.15 -11.02 0.31
CA ARG A 117 42.25 -11.93 0.71
C ARG A 117 43.01 -12.46 -0.51
N ARG A 118 42.30 -12.90 -1.54
CA ARG A 118 42.92 -13.38 -2.78
C ARG A 118 43.67 -12.27 -3.52
N GLU A 119 43.15 -11.05 -3.50
CA GLU A 119 43.81 -9.89 -4.11
C GLU A 119 45.09 -9.51 -3.36
N ASP A 120 45.07 -9.49 -2.03
CA ASP A 120 46.24 -9.24 -1.18
C ASP A 120 47.34 -10.29 -1.42
N GLU A 121 46.96 -11.57 -1.50
CA GLU A 121 47.88 -12.68 -1.82
C GLU A 121 48.51 -12.50 -3.21
N PHE A 122 47.69 -12.11 -4.21
CA PHE A 122 48.16 -11.85 -5.56
C PHE A 122 49.12 -10.65 -5.62
N GLN A 123 48.80 -9.56 -4.92
CA GLN A 123 49.67 -8.38 -4.83
C GLN A 123 51.00 -8.72 -4.17
N LEU A 124 50.98 -9.47 -3.06
CA LEU A 124 52.20 -9.94 -2.39
C LEU A 124 53.05 -10.82 -3.32
N GLN A 125 52.43 -11.73 -4.07
CA GLN A 125 53.14 -12.56 -5.06
C GLN A 125 53.75 -11.69 -6.17
N GLN A 126 53.01 -10.70 -6.66
CA GLN A 126 53.48 -9.77 -7.69
C GLN A 126 54.68 -8.93 -7.19
N GLU A 127 54.62 -8.40 -5.97
CA GLU A 127 55.72 -7.67 -5.34
C GLU A 127 56.97 -8.54 -5.19
N ARG A 128 56.81 -9.80 -4.74
CA ARG A 128 57.92 -10.77 -4.65
C ARG A 128 58.56 -11.02 -6.02
N SER A 129 57.75 -11.28 -7.05
CA SER A 129 58.25 -11.49 -8.43
C SER A 129 58.96 -10.24 -8.97
N ARG A 130 58.41 -9.04 -8.74
CA ARG A 130 59.02 -7.76 -9.14
C ARG A 130 60.33 -7.49 -8.41
N ALA A 131 60.39 -7.75 -7.10
CA ALA A 131 61.61 -7.60 -6.31
C ALA A 131 62.71 -8.57 -6.78
N GLY A 132 62.35 -9.83 -7.05
CA GLY A 132 63.26 -10.82 -7.62
C GLY A 132 63.82 -10.41 -8.98
N PHE A 133 62.96 -9.91 -9.88
CA PHE A 133 63.37 -9.38 -11.18
C PHE A 133 64.29 -8.16 -11.05
N SER A 134 63.96 -7.24 -10.14
CA SER A 134 64.78 -6.04 -9.85
C SER A 134 66.18 -6.40 -9.35
N LEU A 135 66.29 -7.40 -8.46
CA LEU A 135 67.59 -7.90 -8.00
C LEU A 135 68.41 -8.49 -9.15
N LEU A 136 67.77 -9.29 -10.01
CA LEU A 136 68.43 -9.95 -11.14
C LEU A 136 68.98 -8.96 -12.19
N GLN A 137 68.26 -7.84 -12.41
CA GLN A 137 68.74 -6.76 -13.29
C GLN A 137 69.85 -5.91 -12.67
N LYS A 138 69.90 -5.77 -11.34
CA LYS A 138 71.00 -5.04 -10.67
C LYS A 138 72.31 -5.81 -10.64
N THR A 139 72.24 -7.14 -10.76
CA THR A 139 73.42 -8.02 -10.79
C THR A 139 73.96 -8.30 -12.19
N THR A 140 73.35 -7.75 -13.23
CA THR A 140 73.83 -7.90 -14.61
C THR A 140 74.82 -6.78 -14.94
N PRO A 141 76.13 -7.05 -15.11
CA PRO A 141 77.10 -6.03 -15.48
C PRO A 141 76.82 -5.51 -16.90
N PRO A 142 77.12 -4.23 -17.21
CA PRO A 142 76.86 -3.66 -18.53
C PRO A 142 77.65 -4.42 -19.61
N PRO A 143 77.07 -4.58 -20.82
CA PRO A 143 77.76 -5.23 -21.93
C PRO A 143 78.99 -4.40 -22.39
N PRO A 144 80.01 -5.07 -22.96
CA PRO A 144 81.28 -4.44 -23.36
C PRO A 144 81.13 -3.43 -24.50
#